data_AF-A0A127JUJ4-F1
#
_entry.id   AF-A0A127JUJ4-F1
#
_cell.length_a   1.000
_cell.length_b   1.000
_cell.length_c   1.000
_cell.angle_alpha   90.00
_cell.angle_beta   90.00
_cell.angle_gamma   90.00
#
_symmetry.space_group_name_H-M   'P 1'
#
loop_
_entity.id
_entity.type
_entity.pdbx_description
1 polymer ?
#
loop_
_entity_poly.entity_id
_entity_poly.type
_entity_poly.pdbx_seq_one_letter_code
_entity_poly.pdbx_strand_id
1 'polypeptide(L)'
;MDQIDFQLRCNLRDLFLEDAKQLPLTVAQRSDALSLAREFIGVDLPGHLVARRIARAFPISDIEAATLLYQGAWRRELRVDLYRPFLMTKPLRPEVTDVFAKFSDWFAR
;
A
#
# COMPACT_ATOMS: atom_id res chain seq x y z
N MET A 1 19.16 13.12 -16.43
CA MET A 1 17.78 13.13 -15.92
C MET A 1 17.52 11.74 -15.38
N ASP A 2 17.28 11.62 -14.08
CA ASP A 2 16.83 10.35 -13.54
C ASP A 2 15.46 10.04 -14.15
N GLN A 3 15.29 8.88 -14.74
CA GLN A 3 13.99 8.45 -15.22
C GLN A 3 13.27 7.78 -14.05
N ILE A 4 11.94 7.96 -13.96
CA ILE A 4 11.13 7.20 -13.00
C ILE A 4 11.33 5.71 -13.31
N ASP A 5 11.75 4.95 -12.31
CA ASP A 5 11.97 3.52 -12.42
C ASP A 5 10.72 2.81 -12.99
N PHE A 6 10.92 1.85 -13.90
CA PHE A 6 9.82 1.17 -14.58
C PHE A 6 8.85 0.52 -13.59
N GLN A 7 9.38 -0.17 -12.58
CA GLN A 7 8.58 -0.87 -11.58
C GLN A 7 7.86 0.12 -10.67
N LEU A 8 8.54 1.20 -10.28
CA LEU A 8 7.92 2.29 -9.55
C LEU A 8 6.72 2.87 -10.30
N ARG A 9 6.87 3.15 -11.60
CA ARG A 9 5.78 3.67 -12.43
C ARG A 9 4.60 2.68 -12.51
N CYS A 10 4.87 1.39 -12.71
CA CYS A 10 3.84 0.35 -12.72
C CYS A 10 3.07 0.31 -11.40
N ASN A 11 3.79 0.27 -10.27
CA ASN A 11 3.18 0.24 -8.95
C ASN A 11 2.36 1.52 -8.68
N LEU A 12 2.89 2.71 -8.99
CA LEU A 12 2.17 3.97 -8.78
C LEU A 12 0.88 4.03 -9.59
N ARG A 13 0.89 3.55 -10.84
CA ARG A 13 -0.33 3.45 -11.65
C ARG A 13 -1.35 2.54 -10.98
N ASP A 14 -0.96 1.34 -10.58
CA ASP A 14 -1.87 0.36 -10.00
C ASP A 14 -2.43 0.86 -8.65
N LEU A 15 -1.60 1.51 -7.84
CA LEU A 15 -2.00 2.17 -6.59
C LEU A 15 -3.00 3.31 -6.82
N PHE A 16 -2.74 4.17 -7.82
CA PHE A 16 -3.60 5.30 -8.15
C PHE A 16 -5.01 4.85 -8.59
N LEU A 17 -5.12 3.74 -9.33
CA LEU A 17 -6.41 3.19 -9.76
C LEU A 17 -7.31 2.77 -8.59
N GLU A 18 -6.72 2.43 -7.44
CA GLU A 18 -7.43 2.01 -6.24
C GLU A 18 -7.81 3.19 -5.32
N ASP A 19 -7.13 4.34 -5.45
CA ASP A 19 -7.25 5.49 -4.53
C ASP A 19 -8.67 6.11 -4.50
N ALA A 20 -9.33 6.16 -5.65
CA ALA A 20 -10.65 6.75 -5.79
C ALA A 20 -11.79 5.86 -5.24
N LYS A 21 -11.52 4.57 -4.97
CA LYS A 21 -12.55 3.64 -4.49
C LYS A 21 -12.99 4.01 -3.08
N GLN A 22 -14.30 4.05 -2.86
CA GLN A 22 -14.85 4.23 -1.52
C GLN A 22 -14.87 2.90 -0.78
N LEU A 23 -14.53 2.94 0.51
CA LEU A 23 -14.60 1.78 1.40
C LEU A 23 -15.71 2.03 2.43
N PRO A 24 -16.53 1.03 2.78
CA PRO A 24 -17.59 1.17 3.77
C PRO A 24 -17.03 1.10 5.20
N LEU A 25 -16.00 1.89 5.47
CA LEU A 25 -15.36 2.02 6.78
C LEU A 25 -15.53 3.44 7.30
N THR A 26 -15.75 3.57 8.60
CA THR A 26 -15.58 4.85 9.27
C THR A 26 -14.10 5.24 9.31
N VAL A 27 -13.80 6.51 9.58
CA VAL A 27 -12.42 7.00 9.73
C VAL A 27 -11.67 6.23 10.83
N ALA A 28 -12.34 5.93 11.94
CA ALA A 28 -11.76 5.16 13.04
C ALA A 28 -11.44 3.72 12.61
N GLN A 29 -12.39 3.02 11.99
CA GLN A 29 -12.17 1.65 11.51
C GLN A 29 -11.06 1.59 10.46
N ARG A 30 -10.98 2.57 9.57
CA ARG A 30 -9.91 2.67 8.58
C ARG A 30 -8.54 2.83 9.25
N SER A 31 -8.45 3.69 10.26
CA SER A 31 -7.23 3.89 11.05
C SER A 31 -6.79 2.61 11.75
N ASP A 32 -7.72 1.89 12.37
CA ASP A 32 -7.46 0.64 13.06
C ASP A 32 -7.05 -0.48 12.09
N ALA A 33 -7.74 -0.58 10.94
CA ALA A 33 -7.42 -1.54 9.89
C ALA A 33 -6.02 -1.31 9.29
N LEU A 34 -5.64 -0.05 9.09
CA LEU A 34 -4.28 0.30 8.66
C LEU A 34 -3.24 0.01 9.75
N SER A 35 -3.58 0.19 11.02
CA SER A 35 -2.69 -0.15 12.13
C SER A 35 -2.42 -1.65 12.18
N LEU A 36 -3.46 -2.48 12.03
CA LEU A 36 -3.32 -3.93 11.87
C LEU A 36 -2.48 -4.29 10.63
N ALA A 37 -2.70 -3.61 9.50
CA ALA A 37 -1.94 -3.87 8.28
C ALA A 37 -0.42 -3.62 8.46
N ARG A 38 -0.04 -2.60 9.27
CA ARG A 38 1.37 -2.28 9.54
C ARG A 38 2.11 -3.41 10.25
N GLU A 39 1.42 -4.17 11.10
CA GLU A 39 2.01 -5.32 11.82
C GLU A 39 2.48 -6.43 10.87
N PHE A 40 1.94 -6.46 9.64
CA PHE A 40 2.29 -7.46 8.63
C PHE A 40 3.35 -6.99 7.61
N ILE A 41 3.80 -5.74 7.69
CA ILE A 41 4.87 -5.25 6.82
C ILE A 41 6.19 -5.96 7.20
N GLY A 42 6.83 -6.60 6.22
CA GLY A 42 8.05 -7.38 6.43
C GLY A 42 7.83 -8.80 6.97
N VAL A 43 6.59 -9.17 7.27
CA VAL A 43 6.24 -10.55 7.62
C VAL A 43 6.16 -11.37 6.34
N ASP A 44 6.66 -12.61 6.35
CA ASP A 44 6.57 -13.53 5.22
C ASP A 44 5.15 -14.12 5.08
N LEU A 45 4.19 -13.23 4.78
CA LEU A 45 2.79 -13.54 4.59
C LEU A 45 2.28 -12.81 3.33
N PRO A 46 1.76 -13.54 2.32
CA PRO A 46 1.19 -12.93 1.13
C PRO A 46 0.12 -11.85 1.43
N GLY A 47 0.14 -10.75 0.69
CA GLY A 47 -0.76 -9.60 0.88
C GLY A 47 -2.25 -9.96 0.84
N HIS A 48 -2.68 -10.93 0.02
CA HIS A 48 -4.07 -11.39 -0.01
C HIS A 48 -4.47 -12.10 1.30
N LEU A 49 -3.53 -12.76 1.99
CA LEU A 49 -3.78 -13.32 3.31
C LEU A 49 -3.81 -12.24 4.40
N VAL A 50 -3.01 -11.18 4.26
CA VAL A 50 -3.11 -9.98 5.10
C VAL A 50 -4.49 -9.33 4.93
N ALA A 51 -4.94 -9.11 3.69
CA ALA A 51 -6.26 -8.58 3.38
C ALA A 51 -7.37 -9.45 4.00
N ARG A 52 -7.28 -10.78 3.87
CA ARG A 52 -8.21 -11.71 4.51
C ARG A 52 -8.23 -11.61 6.04
N ARG A 53 -7.08 -11.33 6.69
CA ARG A 53 -7.04 -11.10 8.14
C ARG A 53 -7.75 -9.81 8.52
N ILE A 54 -7.56 -8.75 7.76
CA ILE A 54 -8.24 -7.46 7.94
C ILE A 54 -9.75 -7.64 7.74
N ALA A 55 -10.19 -8.28 6.66
CA ALA A 55 -11.61 -8.55 6.39
C ALA A 55 -12.31 -9.40 7.47
N ARG A 56 -11.55 -10.21 8.23
CA ARG A 56 -12.10 -10.93 9.39
C ARG A 56 -12.25 -10.06 10.63
N ALA A 57 -11.48 -8.99 10.75
CA ALA A 57 -11.47 -8.09 11.89
C ALA A 57 -12.39 -6.86 11.69
N PHE A 58 -12.71 -6.52 10.44
CA PHE A 58 -13.47 -5.33 10.07
C PHE A 58 -14.64 -5.70 9.14
N PRO A 59 -15.74 -4.91 9.10
CA PRO A 59 -16.94 -5.24 8.32
C PRO A 59 -16.76 -4.94 6.82
N ILE A 60 -15.77 -5.55 6.18
CA ILE A 60 -15.43 -5.40 4.76
C ILE A 60 -15.09 -6.75 4.12
N SER A 61 -15.21 -6.84 2.81
CA SER A 61 -14.80 -8.00 2.02
C SER A 61 -13.27 -8.09 1.86
N ASP A 62 -12.78 -9.27 1.46
CA ASP A 62 -11.36 -9.49 1.13
C ASP A 62 -10.88 -8.53 0.03
N ILE A 63 -11.75 -8.19 -0.93
CA ILE A 63 -11.43 -7.26 -2.03
C ILE A 63 -11.27 -5.84 -1.49
N GLU A 64 -12.20 -5.38 -0.65
CA GLU A 64 -12.12 -4.06 0.00
C GLU A 64 -10.92 -3.95 0.94
N ALA A 65 -10.57 -5.03 1.63
CA ALA A 65 -9.36 -5.09 2.44
C ALA A 65 -8.09 -5.02 1.57
N ALA A 66 -8.06 -5.65 0.39
CA ALA A 66 -6.96 -5.48 -0.56
C ALA A 66 -6.88 -4.03 -1.06
N THR A 67 -8.00 -3.43 -1.43
CA THR A 67 -8.09 -2.00 -1.79
C THR A 67 -7.54 -1.11 -0.67
N LEU A 68 -7.86 -1.39 0.60
CA LEU A 68 -7.31 -0.66 1.75
C LEU A 68 -5.76 -0.72 1.78
N LEU A 69 -5.16 -1.87 1.47
CA LEU A 69 -3.70 -2.01 1.39
C LEU A 69 -3.10 -1.16 0.26
N TYR A 70 -3.72 -1.17 -0.92
CA TYR A 70 -3.31 -0.31 -2.04
C TYR A 70 -3.42 1.17 -1.68
N GLN A 71 -4.56 1.61 -1.11
CA GLN A 71 -4.76 2.99 -0.69
C GLN A 71 -3.78 3.42 0.41
N GLY A 72 -3.52 2.54 1.38
CA GLY A 72 -2.56 2.80 2.45
C GLY A 72 -1.14 2.98 1.91
N ALA A 73 -0.73 2.19 0.92
CA ALA A 73 0.55 2.37 0.25
C ALA A 73 0.61 3.66 -0.58
N TRP A 74 -0.44 3.97 -1.34
CA TRP A 74 -0.54 5.21 -2.12
C TRP A 74 -0.41 6.46 -1.25
N ARG A 75 -1.16 6.52 -0.15
CA ARG A 75 -1.18 7.65 0.80
C ARG A 75 -0.01 7.65 1.78
N ARG A 76 0.93 6.72 1.63
CA ARG A 76 2.11 6.50 2.50
C ARG A 76 1.77 6.19 3.97
N GLU A 77 0.56 5.75 4.25
CA GLU A 77 0.14 5.27 5.57
C GLU A 77 0.69 3.86 5.85
N LEU A 78 1.03 3.12 4.80
CA LEU A 78 1.79 1.87 4.80
C LEU A 78 3.08 2.09 4.00
N ARG A 79 4.23 1.99 4.67
CA ARG A 79 5.56 2.22 4.08
C ARG A 79 6.07 0.92 3.45
N VAL A 80 5.73 0.70 2.18
CA VAL A 80 6.09 -0.51 1.42
C VAL A 80 7.07 -0.20 0.29
N ASP A 81 7.86 -1.21 -0.12
CA ASP A 81 8.82 -1.08 -1.22
C ASP A 81 8.11 -0.99 -2.58
N LEU A 82 8.15 0.20 -3.19
CA LEU A 82 7.57 0.47 -4.50
C LEU A 82 8.54 0.24 -5.66
N TYR A 83 9.81 -0.08 -5.41
CA TYR A 83 10.79 -0.39 -6.48
C TYR A 83 10.78 -1.88 -6.85
N ARG A 84 10.01 -2.69 -6.13
CA ARG A 84 9.77 -4.10 -6.44
C ARG A 84 8.28 -4.33 -6.70
N PRO A 85 7.90 -5.38 -7.43
CA PRO A 85 6.49 -5.66 -7.70
C PRO A 85 5.64 -5.71 -6.43
N PHE A 86 4.65 -4.82 -6.33
CA PHE A 86 3.67 -4.80 -5.25
C PHE A 86 2.49 -5.71 -5.63
N LEU A 87 2.59 -6.98 -5.25
CA LEU A 87 1.63 -8.02 -5.63
C LEU A 87 0.97 -8.61 -4.40
N MET A 88 -0.35 -8.73 -4.39
CA MET A 88 -1.08 -9.39 -3.29
C MET A 88 -0.72 -10.87 -3.13
N THR A 89 -0.13 -11.51 -4.14
CA THR A 89 0.40 -12.89 -4.05
C THR A 89 1.77 -12.97 -3.37
N LYS A 90 2.39 -11.84 -3.03
CA LYS A 90 3.70 -11.74 -2.37
C LYS A 90 3.58 -11.02 -1.02
N PRO A 91 4.56 -11.18 -0.12
CA PRO A 91 4.62 -10.42 1.12
C PRO A 91 4.67 -8.91 0.91
N LEU A 92 4.09 -8.16 1.85
CA LEU A 92 4.21 -6.70 1.91
C LEU A 92 5.63 -6.34 2.36
N ARG A 93 6.48 -5.94 1.41
CA ARG A 93 7.88 -5.63 1.70
C ARG A 93 8.01 -4.23 2.31
N PRO A 94 8.83 -4.04 3.36
CA PRO A 94 9.06 -2.72 3.94
C PRO A 94 9.75 -1.79 2.94
N GLU A 95 9.44 -0.50 3.00
CA GLU A 95 10.11 0.53 2.20
C GLU A 95 11.63 0.50 2.43
N VAL A 96 12.40 0.35 1.34
CA VAL A 96 13.87 0.43 1.36
C VAL A 96 14.36 1.82 0.95
N THR A 97 13.65 2.44 0.00
CA THR A 97 13.97 3.76 -0.55
C THR A 97 12.74 4.65 -0.52
N ASP A 98 12.81 5.77 0.20
CA ASP A 98 11.74 6.78 0.20
C ASP A 98 11.68 7.47 -1.18
N VAL A 99 10.56 7.27 -1.89
CA VAL A 99 10.34 7.83 -3.23
C VAL A 99 10.36 9.36 -3.21
N PHE A 100 9.80 9.98 -2.18
CA PHE A 100 9.72 11.45 -2.08
C PHE A 100 11.09 12.05 -1.80
N ALA A 101 11.90 11.38 -0.97
CA ALA A 101 13.28 11.77 -0.75
C ALA A 101 14.12 11.58 -2.02
N LYS A 102 13.96 10.47 -2.74
CA LYS A 102 14.72 10.20 -3.98
C LYS A 102 14.48 11.28 -5.04
N PHE A 103 13.26 11.77 -5.16
CA PHE A 103 12.88 12.75 -6.18
C PHE A 103 12.69 14.17 -5.62
N SER A 104 13.21 14.47 -4.42
CA SER A 104 13.06 15.79 -3.79
C SER A 104 13.56 16.92 -4.68
N ASP A 105 14.69 16.68 -5.36
CA ASP A 105 15.38 17.67 -6.18
C ASP A 105 14.58 18.08 -7.42
N TRP A 106 13.59 17.28 -7.82
CA TRP A 106 12.70 17.62 -8.93
C TRP A 106 11.70 18.73 -8.57
N PHE A 107 11.52 18.96 -7.27
CA PHE A 107 10.59 19.94 -6.72
C PHE A 107 11.30 21.08 -5.98
N ALA A 108 12.62 21.00 -5.81
CA ALA A 108 13.43 22.11 -5.32
C ALA A 108 13.35 23.26 -6.35
N ARG A 109 12.86 24.41 -5.89
CA ARG A 109 12.75 25.65 -6.67
C ARG A 109 13.85 26.61 -6.29
#